data_AF-A0A3B1CWZ6-F1
#
_entry.id   AF-A0A3B1CWZ6-F1
#
_cell.length_a   1.000
_cell.length_b   1.000
_cell.length_c   1.000
_cell.angle_alpha   90.00
_cell.angle_beta   90.00
_cell.angle_gamma   90.00
#
_symmetry.space_group_name_H-M   'P 1'
#
loop_
_entity.id
_entity.type
_entity.pdbx_description
1 polymer ?
#
loop_
_entity_poly.entity_id
_entity_poly.type
_entity_poly.pdbx_seq_one_letter_code
_entity_poly.pdbx_strand_id
1 'polypeptide(L)'
;VQKSPVKGLCEVSLEVKGKKVLVYIDSSKKNLVLGPIIDVKTKVNLTQQRMTDMNRVDTSQIPLDDALILGKADAKYKVIVFDDPD
;
A
#
# COMPACT_ATOMS: atom_id res chain seq x y z
N VAL A 1 -12.95 -5.51 -7.53
CA VAL A 1 -13.92 -4.51 -6.99
C VAL A 1 -14.30 -4.95 -5.60
N GLN A 2 -14.16 -4.08 -4.60
CA GLN A 2 -14.47 -4.39 -3.19
C GLN A 2 -15.29 -3.26 -2.55
N LYS A 3 -15.93 -3.52 -1.41
CA LYS A 3 -16.74 -2.51 -0.72
C LYS A 3 -15.85 -1.39 -0.18
N SER A 4 -16.25 -0.14 -0.41
CA SER A 4 -15.60 1.04 0.18
C SER A 4 -16.02 1.21 1.66
N PRO A 5 -15.19 1.84 2.51
CA PRO A 5 -15.59 2.33 3.83
C PRO A 5 -16.78 3.30 3.79
N VAL A 6 -16.96 4.00 2.66
CA VAL A 6 -18.10 4.90 2.44
C VAL A 6 -19.22 4.15 1.72
N LYS A 7 -20.39 4.09 2.35
CA LYS A 7 -21.59 3.46 1.77
C LYS A 7 -21.93 4.10 0.42
N GLY A 8 -22.29 3.26 -0.55
CA GLY A 8 -22.63 3.70 -1.90
C GLY A 8 -21.44 3.81 -2.84
N LEU A 9 -20.20 3.69 -2.35
CA LEU A 9 -18.99 3.63 -3.16
C LEU A 9 -18.40 2.20 -3.19
N CYS A 10 -17.73 1.89 -4.28
CA CYS A 10 -16.95 0.68 -4.47
C CYS A 10 -15.50 1.06 -4.77
N GLU A 11 -14.56 0.33 -4.19
CA GLU A 11 -13.14 0.43 -4.49
C GLU A 11 -12.81 -0.33 -5.78
N VAL A 12 -12.08 0.35 -6.66
CA VAL A 12 -11.51 -0.19 -7.89
C VAL A 12 -10.01 -0.02 -7.82
N SER A 13 -9.29 -1.14 -7.88
CA SER A 13 -7.84 -1.16 -7.99
C SER A 13 -7.44 -1.12 -9.45
N LEU A 14 -6.67 -0.12 -9.84
CA LEU A 14 -6.05 0.01 -11.16
C LEU A 14 -4.55 -0.22 -11.01
N GLU A 15 -3.91 -0.77 -12.03
CA GLU A 15 -2.45 -0.88 -12.06
C GLU A 15 -1.87 0.21 -12.95
N VAL A 16 -0.98 1.03 -12.38
CA VAL A 16 -0.31 2.12 -13.09
C VAL A 16 1.18 2.01 -12.82
N LYS A 17 1.98 1.76 -13.87
CA LYS A 17 3.44 1.60 -13.78
C LYS A 17 3.88 0.57 -12.71
N GLY A 18 3.20 -0.58 -12.65
CA GLY A 18 3.49 -1.66 -11.70
C GLY A 18 3.07 -1.38 -10.25
N LYS A 19 2.40 -0.25 -9.97
CA LYS A 19 1.82 0.05 -8.66
C LYS A 19 0.30 0.00 -8.74
N LYS A 20 -0.34 -0.60 -7.74
CA LYS A 20 -1.79 -0.59 -7.62
C LYS A 20 -2.23 0.74 -7.05
N VAL A 21 -3.16 1.42 -7.73
CA VAL A 21 -3.80 2.69 -7.34
C VAL A 21 -5.28 2.44 -7.07
N LEU A 22 -5.82 3.06 -6.03
CA LEU A 22 -7.22 2.93 -5.64
C LEU A 22 -8.03 4.12 -6.14
N VAL A 23 -9.13 3.85 -6.84
CA VAL A 23 -10.16 4.83 -7.20
C VAL A 23 -11.52 4.33 -6.74
N TYR A 24 -12.51 5.24 -6.70
CA TYR A 24 -13.84 4.91 -6.24
C TYR A 24 -14.87 5.12 -7.35
N ILE A 25 -15.83 4.21 -7.44
CA ILE A 25 -16.99 4.34 -8.31
C ILE A 25 -18.26 4.26 -7.49
N ASP A 26 -19.26 5.06 -7.85
CA ASP A 26 -20.56 4.98 -7.19
C ASP A 26 -21.33 3.70 -7.57
N SER A 27 -22.31 3.34 -6.76
CA SER A 27 -23.12 2.13 -6.98
C SER A 27 -23.92 2.18 -8.29
N SER A 28 -24.18 3.38 -8.82
CA SER A 28 -24.86 3.56 -10.11
C SER A 28 -23.92 3.42 -11.32
N LYS A 29 -22.60 3.33 -11.09
CA LYS A 29 -21.54 3.28 -12.12
C LYS A 29 -21.49 4.50 -13.03
N LYS A 30 -21.99 5.65 -12.57
CA LYS A 30 -22.03 6.90 -13.35
C LYS A 30 -20.99 7.90 -12.91
N ASN A 31 -20.47 7.77 -11.69
CA ASN A 31 -19.56 8.74 -11.09
C ASN A 31 -18.27 8.06 -10.66
N LEU A 32 -17.15 8.67 -11.04
CA LEU A 32 -15.81 8.27 -10.60
C LEU A 32 -15.28 9.33 -9.64
N VAL A 33 -14.87 8.91 -8.45
CA VAL A 33 -14.35 9.77 -7.40
C VAL A 33 -12.84 9.56 -7.30
N LEU A 34 -12.11 10.64 -7.51
CA LEU A 34 -10.66 10.70 -7.42
C LEU A 34 -10.27 11.38 -6.10
N GLY A 35 -9.50 10.68 -5.27
CA GLY A 35 -8.99 11.21 -4.00
C GLY A 35 -9.08 10.20 -2.85
N PRO A 36 -8.43 10.50 -1.72
CA PRO A 36 -8.44 9.64 -0.55
C PRO A 36 -9.73 9.80 0.27
N ILE A 37 -10.18 8.69 0.84
CA ILE A 37 -11.15 8.67 1.93
C ILE A 37 -10.38 8.83 3.24
N ILE A 38 -10.68 9.93 3.94
CA ILE A 38 -10.13 10.24 5.25
C ILE A 38 -11.25 10.07 6.27
N ASP A 39 -11.02 9.25 7.28
CA ASP A 39 -11.89 9.18 8.44
C ASP A 39 -11.75 10.47 9.25
N VAL A 40 -12.82 11.26 9.32
CA VAL A 40 -12.77 12.60 9.93
C VAL A 40 -12.54 12.53 11.44
N LYS A 41 -13.04 11.49 12.10
CA LYS A 41 -12.95 11.33 13.56
C LYS A 41 -11.53 11.03 14.00
N THR A 42 -10.87 10.12 13.30
CA THR A 42 -9.51 9.63 13.61
C THR A 42 -8.42 10.34 12.81
N LYS A 43 -8.81 11.14 11.79
CA LYS A 43 -7.92 11.77 10.80
C LYS A 43 -7.06 10.77 10.03
N VAL A 44 -7.49 9.51 9.97
CA VAL A 44 -6.77 8.43 9.29
C VAL A 44 -7.12 8.42 7.80
N ASN A 45 -6.10 8.36 6.95
CA ASN A 45 -6.28 8.17 5.51
C ASN A 45 -6.44 6.66 5.21
N LEU A 46 -7.69 6.23 5.08
CA LEU A 46 -8.06 4.83 4.85
C LEU A 46 -7.59 4.33 3.48
N THR A 47 -7.62 5.21 2.47
CA THR A 47 -7.11 4.88 1.13
C THR A 47 -5.61 4.63 1.17
N GLN A 48 -4.84 5.46 1.86
CA GLN A 48 -3.39 5.29 1.97
C GLN A 48 -3.03 3.99 2.69
N GLN A 49 -3.73 3.64 3.77
CA GLN A 49 -3.51 2.36 4.46
C GLN A 49 -3.75 1.16 3.53
N ARG A 50 -4.91 1.14 2.84
CA ARG A 50 -5.22 0.13 1.84
C ARG A 50 -4.16 0.04 0.74
N MET A 51 -3.72 1.19 0.24
CA MET A 51 -2.68 1.29 -0.79
C MET A 51 -1.35 0.73 -0.31
N THR A 52 -0.94 1.03 0.92
CA THR A 52 0.27 0.47 1.54
C THR A 52 0.16 -1.04 1.69
N ASP A 53 -0.99 -1.55 2.13
CA ASP A 53 -1.23 -2.98 2.26
C ASP A 53 -1.19 -3.70 0.90
N MET A 54 -1.81 -3.11 -0.13
CA MET A 54 -1.89 -3.68 -1.47
C MET A 54 -0.55 -3.68 -2.22
N ASN A 55 0.33 -2.72 -1.90
CA ASN A 55 1.66 -2.59 -2.50
C ASN A 55 2.76 -3.05 -1.54
N ARG A 56 2.45 -3.89 -0.54
CA ARG A 56 3.48 -4.52 0.29
C ARG A 56 4.40 -5.36 -0.59
N VAL A 57 5.70 -5.20 -0.36
CA VAL A 57 6.74 -6.03 -0.97
C VAL A 57 6.84 -7.32 -0.17
N ASP A 58 6.92 -8.45 -0.86
CA ASP A 58 7.26 -9.72 -0.24
C ASP A 58 8.77 -9.74 0.05
N THR A 59 9.15 -9.59 1.32
CA THR A 59 10.55 -9.52 1.72
C THR A 59 11.29 -10.83 1.51
N SER A 60 10.61 -11.99 1.39
CA SER A 60 11.30 -13.27 1.12
C SER A 60 11.82 -13.38 -0.31
N GLN A 61 11.36 -12.50 -1.22
CA GLN A 61 11.88 -12.43 -2.59
C GLN A 61 13.18 -11.63 -2.68
N ILE A 62 13.62 -11.00 -1.59
CA ILE A 62 14.86 -10.25 -1.56
C ILE A 62 15.99 -11.21 -1.16
N PRO A 63 16.97 -11.50 -2.04
CA PRO A 63 18.12 -12.32 -1.68
C PRO A 63 18.99 -11.56 -0.67
N LEU A 64 19.30 -12.21 0.44
CA LEU A 64 20.09 -11.62 1.53
C LEU A 64 21.41 -12.37 1.77
N ASP A 65 21.76 -13.33 0.91
CA ASP A 65 22.95 -14.18 1.08
C ASP A 65 24.25 -13.35 1.09
N ASP A 66 24.31 -12.31 0.26
CA ASP A 66 25.45 -11.38 0.17
C ASP A 66 25.27 -10.12 1.02
N ALA A 67 24.23 -10.07 1.87
CA ALA A 67 23.95 -8.87 2.67
C ALA A 67 24.89 -8.73 3.87
N LEU A 68 25.33 -7.49 4.14
CA LEU A 68 26.07 -7.16 5.36
C LEU A 68 25.10 -6.97 6.53
N ILE A 69 25.25 -7.78 7.58
CA ILE A 69 24.45 -7.66 8.80
C ILE A 69 25.06 -6.60 9.72
N LEU A 70 24.34 -5.51 9.92
CA LEU A 70 24.67 -4.48 10.91
C LEU A 70 23.81 -4.67 12.16
N GLY A 71 24.44 -5.08 13.28
CA GLY A 71 23.76 -5.31 14.56
C GLY A 71 23.52 -6.78 14.87
N LYS A 72 22.42 -7.08 15.59
CA LYS A 72 22.10 -8.46 16.02
C LYS A 72 21.37 -9.23 14.92
N ALA A 73 21.87 -10.42 14.58
CA ALA A 73 21.27 -11.28 13.56
C ALA A 73 19.83 -11.73 13.88
N ASP A 74 19.50 -11.85 15.17
CA ASP A 74 18.21 -12.28 15.70
C ASP A 74 17.28 -11.13 16.12
N ALA A 75 17.57 -9.90 15.69
CA ALA A 75 16.75 -8.73 16.01
C ALA A 75 15.28 -8.92 15.57
N LYS A 76 14.34 -8.55 16.45
CA LYS A 76 12.89 -8.61 16.21
C LYS A 76 12.45 -7.78 15.01
N TYR A 77 13.08 -6.63 14.81
CA TYR A 77 12.81 -5.72 13.70
C TYR A 77 14.03 -5.69 12.79
N LYS A 78 13.81 -5.95 11.50
CA LYS A 78 14.83 -5.94 10.48
C LYS A 78 14.50 -4.85 9.45
N VAL A 79 15.52 -4.16 8.98
CA VAL A 79 15.42 -3.16 7.91
C VAL A 79 16.38 -3.61 6.82
N ILE A 80 15.88 -3.70 5.59
CA ILE A 80 16.69 -3.99 4.41
C ILE A 80 16.99 -2.66 3.74
N VAL A 81 18.26 -2.34 3.57
CA VAL A 81 18.73 -1.13 2.89
C VAL A 81 19.45 -1.57 1.63
N PHE A 82 19.06 -1.00 0.49
CA PHE A 82 19.80 -1.09 -0.76
C PHE A 82 20.64 0.18 -0.87
N ASP A 83 21.94 0.02 -0.97
CA ASP A 83 22.92 1.12 -0.99
C ASP A 83 23.90 0.90 -2.14
N ASP A 84 24.42 1.99 -2.69
CA ASP A 84 25.41 2.01 -3.77
C ASP A 84 26.61 2.84 -3.27
N PRO A 85 27.86 2.35 -3.33
CA PRO A 85 29.02 3.02 -2.74
C PRO A 85 29.41 4.36 -3.40
N ASP A 86 28.76 4.76 -4.51
CA ASP A 86 29.02 6.02 -5.23
C ASP A 86 28.38 7.27 -4.59
#